data_AF-A0A8J6I4G6-F1
#
_entry.id   AF-A0A8J6I4G6-F1
#
_cell.length_a   1.000
_cell.length_b   1.000
_cell.length_c   1.000
_cell.angle_alpha   90.00
_cell.angle_beta   90.00
_cell.angle_gamma   90.00
#
_symmetry.space_group_name_H-M   'P 1'
#
loop_
_entity.id
_entity.type
_entity.pdbx_description
1 polymer ?
#
loop_
_entity_poly.entity_id
_entity_poly.type
_entity_poly.pdbx_seq_one_letter_code
_entity_poly.pdbx_strand_id
1 'polypeptide(L)'
;LAEHEALVSNLARLTDETEEFAATATLNLAGGAAVELDTRGSIDVAAERARLIKDAAVAEKEIAQCRAKLGNVEFTGKAPAQVVAKITDRLAAAESDLARISAALEKLR
;
A
#
# COMPACT_ATOMS: atom_id res chain seq x y z
N LEU A 1 9.55 -27.65 23.77
CA LEU A 1 9.48 -26.23 23.36
C LEU A 1 9.40 -25.32 24.57
N ALA A 2 8.41 -25.48 25.46
CA ALA A 2 8.30 -24.68 26.69
C ALA A 2 9.59 -24.61 27.55
N GLU A 3 10.31 -25.74 27.70
CA GLU A 3 11.57 -25.79 28.48
C GLU A 3 12.73 -24.97 27.87
N HIS A 4 12.66 -24.63 26.58
CA HIS A 4 13.74 -23.91 25.88
C HIS A 4 13.29 -22.56 25.31
N GLU A 5 12.11 -22.10 25.69
CA GLU A 5 11.51 -20.86 25.17
C GLU A 5 12.43 -19.65 25.33
N ALA A 6 13.00 -19.45 26.52
CA ALA A 6 13.92 -18.35 26.78
C ALA A 6 15.19 -18.38 25.89
N LEU A 7 15.72 -19.57 25.60
CA LEU A 7 16.87 -19.73 24.70
C LEU A 7 16.49 -19.44 23.25
N VAL A 8 15.31 -19.91 22.81
CA VAL A 8 14.77 -19.66 21.48
C VAL A 8 14.50 -18.17 21.26
N SER A 9 13.85 -17.51 22.22
CA SER A 9 13.58 -16.06 22.18
C SER A 9 14.87 -15.25 22.10
N ASN A 10 15.90 -15.60 22.89
CA ASN A 10 17.19 -14.91 22.84
C ASN A 10 17.91 -15.11 21.49
N LEU A 11 17.95 -16.34 20.96
CA LEU A 11 18.56 -16.62 19.65
C LEU A 11 17.84 -15.93 18.49
N ALA A 12 16.51 -15.89 18.55
CA ALA A 12 15.67 -15.20 17.57
C ALA A 12 15.57 -13.68 17.80
N ARG A 13 16.20 -13.15 18.87
CA ARG A 13 16.14 -11.74 19.28
C ARG A 13 14.71 -11.23 19.45
N LEU A 14 13.83 -12.08 19.97
CA LEU A 14 12.47 -11.71 20.31
C LEU A 14 12.46 -10.90 21.60
N THR A 15 11.59 -9.91 21.64
CA THR A 15 11.21 -9.19 22.85
C THR A 15 9.92 -9.78 23.40
N ASP A 16 9.70 -9.64 24.71
CA ASP A 16 8.43 -10.03 25.32
C ASP A 16 7.27 -9.25 24.72
N GLU A 17 6.10 -9.87 24.69
CA GLU A 17 4.84 -9.20 24.33
C GLU A 17 4.51 -8.11 25.36
N THR A 18 4.05 -6.96 24.88
CA THR A 18 3.50 -5.90 25.73
C THR A 18 1.98 -6.00 25.76
N GLU A 19 1.33 -5.30 26.69
CA GLU A 19 -0.15 -5.24 26.73
C GLU A 19 -0.78 -4.67 25.44
N GLU A 20 0.02 -3.96 24.62
CA GLU A 20 -0.40 -3.40 23.33
C GLU A 20 -0.09 -4.31 22.13
N PHE A 21 0.56 -5.46 22.36
CA PHE A 21 0.96 -6.38 21.31
C PHE A 21 -0.26 -6.87 20.51
N ALA A 22 -0.18 -6.72 19.19
CA ALA A 22 -1.11 -7.35 18.26
C ALA A 22 -0.34 -7.83 17.03
N ALA A 23 -0.40 -9.12 16.78
CA ALA A 23 0.31 -9.74 15.66
C ALA A 23 -0.13 -9.12 14.33
N THR A 24 0.82 -8.55 13.59
CA THR A 24 0.64 -8.11 12.20
C THR A 24 1.22 -9.11 11.20
N ALA A 25 2.07 -10.03 11.66
CA ALA A 25 2.61 -11.13 10.87
C ALA A 25 2.82 -12.38 11.73
N THR A 26 2.75 -13.54 11.09
CA THR A 26 3.00 -14.84 11.73
C THR A 26 3.95 -15.65 10.86
N LEU A 27 5.02 -16.16 11.48
CA LEU A 27 6.01 -17.03 10.85
C LEU A 27 5.85 -18.45 11.38
N ASN A 28 5.48 -19.37 10.51
CA ASN A 28 5.41 -20.79 10.84
C ASN A 28 6.79 -21.43 10.65
N LEU A 29 7.32 -22.02 11.73
CA LEU A 29 8.60 -22.68 11.75
C LEU A 29 8.45 -24.18 11.51
N ALA A 30 9.49 -24.79 10.94
CA ALA A 30 9.58 -26.24 10.86
C ALA A 30 9.52 -26.86 12.27
N GLY A 31 8.69 -27.89 12.45
CA GLY A 31 8.47 -28.50 13.77
C GLY A 31 7.25 -27.99 14.53
N GLY A 32 6.41 -27.15 13.92
CA GLY A 32 5.09 -26.79 14.44
C GLY A 32 5.05 -25.61 15.41
N ALA A 33 6.15 -24.86 15.54
CA ALA A 33 6.17 -23.60 16.28
C ALA A 33 5.73 -22.44 15.39
N ALA A 34 5.10 -21.42 15.97
CA ALA A 34 4.75 -20.16 15.31
C ALA A 34 5.37 -19.00 16.08
N VAL A 35 5.84 -17.98 15.35
CA VAL A 35 6.31 -16.70 15.91
C VAL A 35 5.40 -15.61 15.40
N GLU A 36 4.80 -14.86 16.32
CA GLU A 36 3.99 -13.69 16.02
C GLU A 36 4.83 -12.42 16.15
N LEU A 37 4.66 -11.50 15.21
CA LEU A 37 5.41 -10.26 15.14
C LEU A 37 4.44 -9.09 15.09
N ASP A 38 4.69 -8.07 15.91
CA ASP A 38 4.06 -6.77 15.77
C ASP A 38 5.02 -5.82 15.06
N THR A 39 4.74 -5.56 13.79
CA THR A 39 5.56 -4.70 12.94
C THR A 39 5.13 -3.23 12.98
N ARG A 40 4.11 -2.86 13.79
CA ARG A 40 3.58 -1.49 13.85
C ARG A 40 4.60 -0.48 14.40
N GLY A 41 5.51 -0.92 15.28
CA GLY A 41 6.59 -0.07 15.82
C GLY A 41 7.81 0.11 14.91
N SER A 42 7.94 -0.72 13.86
CA SER A 42 9.06 -0.67 12.90
C SER A 42 8.78 0.15 11.64
N ILE A 43 7.53 0.54 11.42
CA ILE A 43 7.09 1.35 10.28
C ILE A 43 6.38 2.57 10.86
N ASP A 44 6.81 3.79 10.51
CA ASP A 44 6.05 5.00 10.81
C ASP A 44 4.77 5.01 9.95
N VAL A 45 3.72 4.35 10.45
CA VAL A 45 2.43 4.21 9.77
C VAL A 45 1.80 5.58 9.50
N ALA A 46 2.02 6.55 10.39
CA ALA A 46 1.51 7.91 10.21
C ALA A 46 2.20 8.60 9.02
N ALA A 47 3.53 8.48 8.92
CA ALA A 47 4.29 9.02 7.79
C ALA A 47 3.96 8.30 6.47
N GLU A 48 3.85 6.98 6.47
CA GLU A 48 3.52 6.22 5.25
C GLU A 48 2.09 6.51 4.79
N ARG A 49 1.13 6.61 5.73
CA ARG A 49 -0.24 7.03 5.42
C ARG A 49 -0.26 8.44 4.84
N ALA A 50 0.46 9.39 5.43
CA ALA A 50 0.54 10.76 4.93
C ALA A 50 1.12 10.82 3.51
N ARG A 51 2.15 10.02 3.23
CA ARG A 51 2.74 9.87 1.90
C ARG A 51 1.74 9.29 0.90
N LEU A 52 1.09 8.19 1.23
CA LEU A 52 0.10 7.55 0.36
C LEU A 52 -1.10 8.45 0.08
N ILE A 53 -1.57 9.23 1.05
CA ILE A 53 -2.63 10.23 0.83
C ILE A 53 -2.18 11.31 -0.17
N LYS A 54 -0.93 11.77 -0.06
CA LYS A 54 -0.38 12.73 -1.01
C LYS A 54 -0.27 12.14 -2.42
N ASP A 55 0.18 10.90 -2.54
CA ASP A 55 0.30 10.20 -3.82
C ASP A 55 -1.09 9.95 -4.45
N ALA A 56 -2.09 9.60 -3.63
CA ALA A 56 -3.48 9.48 -4.07
C ALA A 56 -4.02 10.80 -4.63
N ALA A 57 -3.79 11.92 -3.94
CA ALA A 57 -4.21 13.24 -4.41
C ALA A 57 -3.55 13.65 -5.74
N VAL A 58 -2.30 13.22 -5.99
CA VAL A 58 -1.63 13.44 -7.28
C VAL A 58 -2.30 12.62 -8.37
N ALA A 59 -2.57 11.33 -8.13
CA ALA A 59 -3.24 10.45 -9.09
C ALA A 59 -4.66 10.94 -9.42
N GLU A 60 -5.44 11.35 -8.41
CA GLU A 60 -6.78 11.93 -8.60
C GLU A 60 -6.76 13.18 -9.46
N LYS A 61 -5.77 14.06 -9.25
CA LYS A 61 -5.61 15.27 -10.08
C LYS A 61 -5.27 14.93 -11.52
N GLU A 62 -4.43 13.92 -11.76
CA GLU A 62 -4.09 13.45 -13.11
C GLU A 62 -5.31 12.83 -13.81
N ILE A 63 -6.09 12.02 -13.11
CA ILE A 63 -7.38 11.46 -13.59
C ILE A 63 -8.31 12.60 -14.00
N ALA A 64 -8.50 13.60 -13.13
CA ALA A 64 -9.38 14.74 -13.41
C ALA A 64 -8.94 15.51 -14.66
N GLN A 65 -7.64 15.73 -14.84
CA GLN A 65 -7.09 16.39 -16.02
C GLN A 65 -7.29 15.57 -17.30
N CYS A 66 -7.08 14.25 -17.24
CA CYS A 66 -7.28 13.37 -18.39
C CYS A 66 -8.75 13.28 -18.77
N ARG A 67 -9.65 13.12 -17.80
CA ARG A 67 -11.11 13.11 -18.03
C ARG A 67 -11.60 14.44 -18.59
N ALA A 68 -11.10 15.57 -18.12
CA ALA A 68 -11.45 16.88 -18.66
C ALA A 68 -11.04 17.03 -20.14
N LYS A 69 -9.88 16.50 -20.53
CA LYS A 69 -9.43 16.52 -21.93
C LYS A 69 -10.24 15.58 -22.81
N LEU A 70 -10.53 14.36 -22.34
CA LEU A 70 -11.31 13.37 -23.08
C LEU A 70 -12.80 13.72 -23.17
N GLY A 71 -13.34 14.45 -22.19
CA GLY A 71 -14.73 14.94 -22.23
C GLY A 71 -14.93 16.19 -23.08
N ASN A 72 -13.85 16.82 -23.57
CA ASN A 72 -13.95 17.99 -24.43
C ASN A 72 -14.16 17.57 -25.89
N VAL A 73 -15.34 17.86 -26.43
CA VAL A 73 -15.74 17.50 -27.81
C VAL A 73 -14.82 18.11 -28.87
N GLU A 74 -14.26 19.30 -28.63
CA GLU A 74 -13.27 19.93 -29.51
C GLU A 74 -11.96 19.12 -29.54
N PHE A 75 -11.60 18.52 -28.41
CA PHE A 75 -10.40 17.69 -28.30
C PHE A 75 -10.63 16.33 -28.96
N THR A 76 -11.71 15.62 -28.66
CA THR A 76 -11.99 14.32 -29.31
C THR A 76 -12.33 14.42 -30.79
N GLY A 77 -12.88 15.56 -31.23
CA GLY A 77 -13.25 15.80 -32.62
C GLY A 77 -12.10 16.27 -33.52
N LYS A 78 -11.09 16.95 -32.96
CA LYS A 78 -9.96 17.52 -33.74
C LYS A 78 -8.59 16.93 -33.39
N ALA A 79 -8.43 16.28 -32.23
CA ALA A 79 -7.14 15.71 -31.85
C ALA A 79 -6.84 14.45 -32.67
N PRO A 80 -5.58 14.25 -33.08
CA PRO A 80 -5.16 13.02 -33.72
C PRO A 80 -5.42 11.80 -32.82
N ALA A 81 -5.82 10.67 -33.42
CA ALA A 81 -6.13 9.43 -32.71
C ALA A 81 -4.99 8.98 -31.76
N GLN A 82 -3.73 9.21 -32.14
CA GLN A 82 -2.56 8.91 -31.32
C GLN A 82 -2.53 9.72 -30.02
N VAL A 83 -2.97 10.98 -30.05
CA VAL A 83 -2.99 11.86 -28.87
C VAL A 83 -4.14 11.45 -27.94
N VAL A 84 -5.31 11.12 -28.51
CA VAL A 84 -6.45 10.60 -27.73
C VAL A 84 -6.07 9.29 -27.04
N ALA A 85 -5.52 8.32 -27.79
CA ALA A 85 -5.04 7.05 -27.24
C ALA A 85 -4.04 7.26 -26.09
N LYS A 86 -3.05 8.14 -26.28
CA LYS A 86 -2.05 8.44 -25.24
C LYS A 86 -2.67 9.01 -23.95
N ILE A 87 -3.73 9.83 -24.06
CA ILE A 87 -4.41 10.37 -22.87
C ILE A 87 -5.29 9.31 -22.22
N THR A 88 -5.94 8.45 -23.00
CA THR A 88 -6.68 7.30 -22.48
C THR A 88 -5.77 6.33 -21.72
N ASP A 89 -4.58 6.04 -22.25
CA ASP A 89 -3.60 5.18 -21.57
C ASP A 89 -3.11 5.81 -20.25
N ARG A 90 -2.88 7.13 -20.25
CA ARG A 90 -2.54 7.87 -19.02
C ARG A 90 -3.67 7.85 -17.99
N LEU A 91 -4.92 7.99 -18.43
CA LEU A 91 -6.08 7.87 -17.55
C LEU A 91 -6.12 6.48 -16.91
N ALA A 92 -5.99 5.41 -17.70
CA ALA A 92 -5.99 4.05 -17.20
C ALA A 92 -4.85 3.77 -16.21
N ALA A 93 -3.65 4.27 -16.49
CA ALA A 93 -2.51 4.16 -15.59
C ALA A 93 -2.77 4.88 -14.25
N ALA A 94 -3.26 6.12 -14.29
CA ALA A 94 -3.56 6.89 -13.09
C ALA A 94 -4.71 6.28 -12.26
N GLU A 95 -5.74 5.72 -12.91
CA GLU A 95 -6.81 4.99 -12.24
C GLU A 95 -6.31 3.71 -11.56
N SER A 96 -5.42 2.96 -12.23
CA SER A 96 -4.78 1.77 -11.66
C SER A 96 -3.90 2.13 -10.47
N ASP A 97 -3.14 3.22 -10.55
CA ASP A 97 -2.29 3.68 -9.44
C ASP A 97 -3.13 4.12 -8.25
N LEU A 98 -4.21 4.87 -8.47
CA LEU A 98 -5.13 5.26 -7.41
C LEU A 98 -5.72 4.03 -6.72
N ALA A 99 -6.20 3.04 -7.48
CA ALA A 99 -6.75 1.81 -6.92
C ALA A 99 -5.73 1.06 -6.04
N ARG A 100 -4.48 0.96 -6.50
CA ARG A 100 -3.38 0.34 -5.74
C ARG A 100 -3.08 1.10 -4.45
N ILE A 101 -3.04 2.44 -4.50
CA ILE A 101 -2.77 3.29 -3.33
C ILE A 101 -3.93 3.21 -2.33
N SER A 102 -5.18 3.25 -2.78
CA SER A 102 -6.35 3.08 -1.92
C SER A 102 -6.34 1.72 -1.21
N ALA A 103 -6.02 0.64 -1.92
CA ALA A 103 -5.91 -0.69 -1.30
C ALA A 103 -4.78 -0.76 -0.26
N ALA A 104 -3.66 -0.05 -0.47
CA ALA A 104 -2.60 0.07 0.52
C ALA A 104 -3.06 0.87 1.76
N LEU A 105 -3.78 1.96 1.57
CA LEU A 105 -4.35 2.77 2.65
C LEU A 105 -5.35 1.99 3.51
N GLU A 106 -6.18 1.13 2.91
CA GLU A 106 -7.10 0.27 3.67
C GLU A 106 -6.38 -0.74 4.56
N LYS A 107 -5.20 -1.23 4.15
CA LYS A 107 -4.38 -2.15 4.95
C LYS A 107 -3.65 -1.45 6.11
N LEU A 108 -3.58 -0.12 6.08
CA LEU A 108 -2.98 0.71 7.13
C LEU A 108 -4.02 1.35 8.06
N ARG A 109 -5.30 0.99 7.91
CA ARG A 109 -6.36 1.32 8.89
C ARG A 109 -6.29 0.37 10.07
#